data_AF-A0A497NU92-F1
#
_entry.id   AF-A0A497NU92-F1
#
_cell.length_a   1.000
_cell.length_b   1.000
_cell.length_c   1.000
_cell.angle_alpha   90.00
_cell.angle_beta   90.00
_cell.angle_gamma   90.00
#
_symmetry.space_group_name_H-M   'P 1'
#
loop_
_entity.id
_entity.type
_entity.pdbx_description
1 polymer ?
#
loop_
_entity_poly.entity_id
_entity_poly.type
_entity_poly.pdbx_seq_one_letter_code
_entity_poly.pdbx_strand_id
1 'polypeptide(L)'
;MEGSEEQKLSKGDVINSLIGGIICFFTMMVLPGIMDMLFRQILIFLGIIGVMAFDSFKIAHSIIFFGTAYLICGFLGGLYTGYKVEARLNLFLFITAFTGFISLVILLYYLGHLTIPNIYIDVIIPALAGSFIGVYLGGYTIIWPYRHEEETSTLNINLDLGGRKAAK
;
A
#
# COMPACT_ATOMS: atom_id res chain seq x y z
N MET A 1 -2.64 -24.11 34.26
CA MET A 1 -1.89 -24.46 33.04
C MET A 1 -2.91 -24.38 31.92
N GLU A 2 -3.21 -23.16 31.48
CA GLU A 2 -4.29 -22.86 30.53
C GLU A 2 -3.72 -22.71 29.12
N GLY A 3 -4.57 -23.12 28.18
CA GLY A 3 -4.25 -23.41 26.79
C GLY A 3 -3.47 -22.31 26.10
N SER A 4 -2.36 -22.74 25.48
CA SER A 4 -1.73 -22.02 24.39
C SER A 4 -2.74 -21.81 23.27
N GLU A 5 -3.35 -20.63 23.21
CA GLU A 5 -3.90 -20.08 21.98
C GLU A 5 -2.74 -19.82 21.01
N GLU A 6 -2.21 -20.88 20.44
CA GLU A 6 -1.56 -20.78 19.14
C GLU A 6 -2.64 -20.33 18.16
N GLN A 7 -2.76 -19.01 17.97
CA GLN A 7 -3.38 -18.42 16.79
C GLN A 7 -2.71 -19.04 15.57
N LYS A 8 -3.25 -20.17 15.10
CA LYS A 8 -2.81 -20.83 13.88
C LYS A 8 -2.97 -19.80 12.77
N LEU A 9 -1.84 -19.32 12.26
CA LEU A 9 -1.73 -18.64 10.97
C LEU A 9 -2.66 -19.35 9.98
N SER A 10 -3.80 -18.73 9.68
CA SER A 10 -4.76 -19.33 8.75
C SER A 10 -4.12 -19.25 7.38
N LYS A 11 -3.95 -20.41 6.73
CA LYS A 11 -3.39 -20.47 5.37
C LYS A 11 -4.14 -19.55 4.39
N GLY A 12 -5.42 -19.28 4.66
CA GLY A 12 -6.24 -18.34 3.88
C GLY A 12 -5.73 -16.90 3.92
N ASP A 13 -5.24 -16.42 5.07
CA ASP A 13 -4.78 -15.03 5.22
C ASP A 13 -3.48 -14.78 4.45
N VAL A 14 -2.59 -15.79 4.44
CA VAL A 14 -1.36 -15.77 3.65
C VAL A 14 -1.68 -15.73 2.15
N ILE A 15 -2.64 -16.55 1.69
CA ILE A 15 -3.07 -16.57 0.29
C ILE A 15 -3.69 -15.23 -0.10
N ASN A 16 -4.54 -14.65 0.76
CA ASN A 16 -5.16 -13.35 0.51
C ASN A 16 -4.12 -12.22 0.43
N SER A 17 -3.13 -12.22 1.32
CA SER A 17 -2.01 -11.29 1.27
C SER A 17 -1.18 -11.43 -0.02
N LEU A 18 -0.98 -12.66 -0.50
CA LEU A 18 -0.30 -12.95 -1.75
C LEU A 18 -1.08 -12.42 -2.97
N ILE A 19 -2.41 -12.59 -2.97
CA ILE A 19 -3.30 -12.03 -4.00
C ILE A 19 -3.25 -10.51 -4.00
N GLY A 20 -3.24 -9.86 -2.82
CA GLY A 20 -3.03 -8.41 -2.72
C GLY A 20 -1.69 -7.98 -3.32
N GLY A 21 -0.63 -8.77 -3.12
CA GLY A 21 0.68 -8.54 -3.73
C GLY A 21 0.64 -8.67 -5.26
N ILE A 22 -0.10 -9.64 -5.78
CA ILE A 22 -0.32 -9.82 -7.23
C ILE A 22 -1.08 -8.63 -7.82
N ILE A 23 -2.13 -8.13 -7.14
CA ILE A 23 -2.87 -6.94 -7.56
C ILE A 23 -1.95 -5.72 -7.60
N CYS A 24 -1.13 -5.54 -6.56
CA CYS A 24 -0.11 -4.49 -6.49
C CYS A 24 0.89 -4.58 -7.67
N PHE A 25 1.35 -5.79 -7.99
CA PHE A 25 2.23 -6.03 -9.14
C PHE A 25 1.57 -5.70 -10.49
N PHE A 26 0.36 -6.20 -10.75
CA PHE A 26 -0.35 -5.92 -12.00
C PHE A 26 -0.63 -4.43 -12.19
N THR A 27 -1.00 -3.75 -11.11
CA THR A 27 -1.21 -2.29 -11.15
C THR A 27 0.11 -1.55 -11.41
N MET A 28 1.23 -1.96 -10.81
CA MET A 28 2.55 -1.40 -11.13
C MET A 28 3.04 -1.69 -12.54
N MET A 29 2.58 -2.76 -13.18
CA MET A 29 2.92 -3.05 -14.57
C MET A 29 2.22 -2.10 -15.54
N VAL A 30 0.96 -1.74 -15.25
CA VAL A 30 0.10 -1.00 -16.19
C VAL A 30 0.06 0.49 -15.89
N LEU A 31 -0.11 0.87 -14.62
CA LEU A 31 -0.43 2.23 -14.22
C LEU A 31 0.70 3.24 -14.52
N PRO A 32 1.99 2.96 -14.26
CA PRO A 32 3.07 3.87 -14.61
C PRO A 32 3.14 4.17 -16.11
N GLY A 33 2.87 3.18 -16.97
CA GLY A 33 2.87 3.37 -18.43
C GLY A 33 1.73 4.29 -18.89
N ILE A 34 0.54 4.11 -18.33
CA ILE A 34 -0.60 5.00 -18.59
C ILE A 34 -0.29 6.42 -18.11
N MET A 35 0.26 6.56 -16.91
CA MET A 35 0.60 7.87 -16.34
C MET A 35 1.69 8.58 -17.14
N ASP A 36 2.71 7.87 -17.66
CA ASP A 36 3.72 8.47 -18.56
C ASP A 36 3.10 8.99 -19.85
N MET A 37 2.21 8.21 -20.46
CA MET A 37 1.55 8.63 -21.69
C MET A 37 0.71 9.89 -21.48
N LEU A 38 -0.08 9.94 -20.40
CA LEU A 38 -0.88 11.11 -20.03
C LEU A 38 -0.01 12.32 -19.69
N PHE A 39 1.06 12.10 -18.92
CA PHE A 39 1.96 13.16 -18.52
C PHE A 39 2.69 13.78 -19.72
N ARG A 40 3.18 12.96 -20.66
CA ARG A 40 3.73 13.43 -21.94
C ARG A 40 2.71 14.23 -22.73
N GLN A 41 1.46 13.76 -22.81
CA GLN A 41 0.40 14.45 -23.54
C GLN A 41 0.10 15.83 -22.93
N ILE A 42 0.09 15.96 -21.61
CA ILE A 42 -0.06 17.25 -20.90
C ILE A 42 1.09 18.20 -21.26
N LEU A 43 2.33 17.72 -21.27
CA LEU A 43 3.50 18.54 -21.62
C LEU A 43 3.51 19.00 -23.08
N ILE A 44 3.05 18.14 -24.00
CA ILE A 44 2.86 18.48 -25.41
C ILE A 44 1.78 19.54 -25.55
N PHE A 45 0.64 19.35 -24.88
CA PHE A 45 -0.48 20.29 -24.92
C PHE A 45 -0.09 21.67 -24.38
N LEU A 46 0.71 21.74 -23.32
CA LEU A 46 1.26 22.99 -22.80
C LEU A 46 2.42 23.56 -23.64
N GLY A 47 2.94 22.82 -24.62
CA GLY A 47 4.08 23.24 -25.45
C GLY A 47 5.43 23.26 -24.72
N ILE A 48 5.55 22.57 -23.58
CA ILE A 48 6.74 22.61 -22.69
C ILE A 48 7.54 21.31 -22.69
N ILE A 49 7.36 20.44 -23.69
CA ILE A 49 8.01 19.11 -23.73
C ILE A 49 9.55 19.16 -23.61
N GLY A 50 10.18 20.27 -24.03
CA GLY A 50 11.62 20.50 -23.89
C GLY A 50 12.13 20.44 -22.44
N VAL A 51 11.25 20.60 -21.44
CA VAL A 51 11.62 20.46 -20.02
C VAL A 51 12.17 19.07 -19.68
N MET A 52 11.79 18.03 -20.43
CA MET A 52 12.30 16.66 -20.23
C MET A 52 13.81 16.52 -20.47
N ALA A 53 14.44 17.48 -21.16
CA ALA A 53 15.87 17.47 -21.40
C ALA A 53 16.71 17.82 -20.16
N PHE A 54 16.10 18.46 -19.14
CA PHE A 54 16.81 18.91 -17.95
C PHE A 54 16.86 17.81 -16.87
N ASP A 55 18.03 17.62 -16.25
CA ASP A 55 18.19 16.59 -15.21
C ASP A 55 17.34 16.87 -13.96
N SER A 56 17.13 18.15 -13.60
CA SER A 56 16.23 18.53 -12.50
C SER A 56 14.79 18.04 -12.74
N PHE A 57 14.38 17.94 -14.01
CA PHE A 57 13.06 17.45 -14.36
C PHE A 57 12.91 15.95 -14.10
N LYS A 58 13.99 15.15 -14.25
CA LYS A 58 13.95 13.69 -13.98
C LYS A 58 13.60 13.39 -12.53
N ILE A 59 14.14 14.18 -11.60
CA ILE A 59 13.85 14.04 -10.16
C ILE A 59 12.38 14.42 -9.89
N ALA A 60 11.92 15.55 -10.43
CA ALA A 60 10.53 15.97 -10.28
C ALA A 60 9.55 14.94 -10.89
N HIS A 61 9.89 14.40 -12.06
CA HIS A 61 9.15 13.33 -12.71
C HIS A 61 9.02 12.09 -11.83
N SER A 62 10.14 11.63 -11.25
CA SER A 62 10.16 10.49 -10.33
C SER A 62 9.24 10.70 -9.11
N ILE A 63 9.24 11.90 -8.51
CA ILE A 63 8.38 12.25 -7.37
C ILE A 63 6.89 12.28 -7.78
N ILE A 64 6.58 12.83 -8.95
CA ILE A 64 5.19 12.86 -9.46
C ILE A 64 4.68 11.44 -9.68
N PHE A 65 5.50 10.56 -10.26
CA PHE A 65 5.15 9.17 -10.52
C PHE A 65 5.05 8.33 -9.26
N PHE A 66 5.92 8.60 -8.28
CA PHE A 66 5.79 8.04 -6.94
C PHE A 66 4.38 8.25 -6.40
N GLY A 67 3.87 9.49 -6.42
CA GLY A 67 2.55 9.80 -5.87
C GLY A 67 1.38 9.34 -6.75
N THR A 68 1.48 9.51 -8.06
CA THR A 68 0.35 9.29 -8.99
C THR A 68 0.22 7.86 -9.49
N ALA A 69 1.31 7.09 -9.52
CA ALA A 69 1.28 5.70 -9.96
C ALA A 69 1.60 4.76 -8.80
N TYR A 70 2.84 4.79 -8.29
CA TYR A 70 3.32 3.74 -7.38
C TYR A 70 2.59 3.70 -6.04
N LEU A 71 2.24 4.86 -5.48
CA LEU A 71 1.46 4.95 -4.25
C LEU A 71 0.06 4.37 -4.43
N ILE A 72 -0.60 4.64 -5.57
CA ILE A 72 -1.93 4.10 -5.88
C ILE A 72 -1.88 2.58 -6.07
N CYS A 73 -0.84 2.07 -6.72
CA CYS A 73 -0.66 0.63 -6.88
C CYS A 73 -0.54 -0.08 -5.53
N GLY A 74 0.31 0.45 -4.63
CA GLY A 74 0.43 -0.05 -3.27
C GLY A 74 -0.90 0.04 -2.52
N PHE A 75 -1.58 1.18 -2.63
CA PHE A 75 -2.88 1.42 -1.99
C PHE A 75 -3.92 0.36 -2.36
N LEU A 76 -4.07 0.05 -3.65
CA LEU A 76 -5.04 -0.95 -4.12
C LEU A 76 -4.71 -2.36 -3.60
N GLY A 77 -3.44 -2.76 -3.60
CA GLY A 77 -3.01 -4.04 -3.03
C GLY A 77 -3.26 -4.13 -1.52
N GLY A 78 -2.97 -3.05 -0.80
CA GLY A 78 -3.21 -2.95 0.64
C GLY A 78 -4.69 -2.93 1.01
N LEU A 79 -5.52 -2.25 0.20
CA LEU A 79 -6.97 -2.21 0.37
C LEU A 79 -7.57 -3.62 0.29
N TYR A 80 -7.13 -4.41 -0.70
CA TYR A 80 -7.57 -5.80 -0.85
C TYR A 80 -7.16 -6.66 0.35
N THR A 81 -5.89 -6.60 0.75
CA THR A 81 -5.39 -7.37 1.90
C THR A 81 -6.08 -6.96 3.20
N GLY A 82 -6.28 -5.66 3.42
CA GLY A 82 -6.94 -5.14 4.62
C GLY A 82 -8.42 -5.46 4.70
N TYR A 83 -9.12 -5.61 3.58
CA TYR A 83 -10.51 -6.07 3.55
C TYR A 83 -10.68 -7.55 3.91
N LYS A 84 -9.67 -8.37 3.64
CA LYS A 84 -9.76 -9.83 3.83
C LYS A 84 -9.10 -10.36 5.09
N VAL A 85 -8.24 -9.58 5.74
CA VAL A 85 -7.41 -10.04 6.86
C VAL A 85 -7.53 -9.08 8.04
N GLU A 86 -8.24 -9.52 9.07
CA GLU A 86 -8.45 -8.74 10.31
C GLU A 86 -7.34 -8.99 11.36
N ALA A 87 -6.78 -10.21 11.42
CA ALA A 87 -5.76 -10.58 12.40
C ALA A 87 -4.34 -10.28 11.92
N ARG A 88 -3.49 -9.67 12.78
CA ARG A 88 -2.07 -9.34 12.50
C ARG A 88 -1.84 -8.59 11.17
N LEU A 89 -2.72 -7.65 10.85
CA LEU A 89 -2.72 -6.86 9.62
C LEU A 89 -1.32 -6.37 9.21
N ASN A 90 -0.55 -5.80 10.14
CA ASN A 90 0.76 -5.22 9.84
C ASN A 90 1.74 -6.23 9.19
N LEU A 91 1.70 -7.50 9.62
CA LEU A 91 2.54 -8.56 9.07
C LEU A 91 2.09 -8.94 7.65
N PHE A 92 0.77 -9.05 7.41
CA PHE A 92 0.23 -9.38 6.10
C PHE A 92 0.36 -8.23 5.09
N LEU A 93 0.27 -6.98 5.53
CA LEU A 93 0.56 -5.82 4.69
C LEU A 93 2.03 -5.78 4.29
N PHE A 94 2.94 -6.10 5.22
CA PHE A 94 4.36 -6.22 4.90
C PHE A 94 4.62 -7.31 3.84
N ILE A 95 3.99 -8.48 3.97
CA ILE A 95 4.08 -9.56 2.96
C ILE A 95 3.54 -9.07 1.62
N THR A 96 2.36 -8.43 1.59
CA THR A 96 1.75 -7.90 0.37
C THR A 96 2.68 -6.90 -0.35
N ALA A 97 3.26 -5.95 0.38
CA ALA A 97 4.19 -4.98 -0.18
C ALA A 97 5.46 -5.65 -0.73
N PHE A 98 6.01 -6.61 0.02
CA PHE A 98 7.21 -7.33 -0.36
C PHE A 98 6.99 -8.20 -1.60
N THR A 99 5.89 -8.94 -1.66
CA THR A 99 5.52 -9.76 -2.82
C THR A 99 5.35 -8.92 -4.08
N GLY A 100 4.66 -7.77 -3.98
CA GLY A 100 4.50 -6.85 -5.11
C GLY A 100 5.84 -6.30 -5.62
N PHE A 101 6.67 -5.80 -4.70
CA PHE A 101 7.99 -5.23 -5.03
C PHE A 101 8.96 -6.27 -5.62
N ILE A 102 9.08 -7.45 -5.00
CA ILE A 102 9.96 -8.51 -5.51
C ILE A 102 9.52 -8.97 -6.90
N SER A 103 8.21 -9.11 -7.13
CA SER A 103 7.69 -9.47 -8.45
C SER A 103 8.06 -8.42 -9.50
N LEU A 104 8.01 -7.13 -9.14
CA LEU A 104 8.46 -6.04 -10.01
C LEU A 104 9.95 -6.11 -10.30
N VAL A 105 10.81 -6.32 -9.30
CA VAL A 105 12.26 -6.43 -9.48
C VAL A 105 12.62 -7.61 -10.40
N ILE A 106 11.97 -8.76 -10.20
CA ILE A 106 12.14 -9.94 -11.06
C ILE A 106 11.74 -9.60 -12.50
N LEU A 107 10.62 -8.92 -12.71
CA LEU A 107 10.19 -8.48 -14.04
C LEU A 107 11.22 -7.54 -14.69
N LEU A 108 11.73 -6.55 -13.96
CA LEU A 108 12.77 -5.63 -14.46
C LEU A 108 14.06 -6.36 -14.84
N TYR A 109 14.43 -7.40 -14.07
CA TYR A 109 15.56 -8.26 -14.38
C TYR A 109 15.36 -8.97 -15.73
N TYR A 110 14.19 -9.59 -15.94
CA TYR A 110 13.89 -10.28 -17.20
C TYR A 110 13.80 -9.35 -18.41
N LEU A 111 13.32 -8.11 -18.22
CA LEU A 111 13.28 -7.10 -19.28
C LEU A 111 14.66 -6.51 -19.62
N GLY A 112 15.72 -6.83 -18.85
CA GLY A 112 17.05 -6.25 -19.04
C GLY A 112 17.14 -4.77 -18.63
N HIS A 113 16.14 -4.25 -17.92
CA HIS A 113 16.10 -2.83 -17.53
C HIS A 113 17.06 -2.50 -16.37
N LEU A 114 17.53 -3.50 -15.63
CA LEU A 114 18.46 -3.30 -14.50
C LEU A 114 19.85 -2.83 -14.90
N THR A 115 20.19 -2.90 -16.19
CA THR A 115 21.50 -2.45 -16.71
C THR A 115 21.54 -0.95 -17.00
N ILE A 116 20.41 -0.24 -16.90
CA ILE A 116 20.33 1.20 -17.16
C ILE A 116 20.74 1.98 -15.90
N PRO A 117 21.72 2.90 -15.99
CA PRO A 117 22.31 3.57 -14.81
C PRO A 117 21.35 4.42 -13.97
N ASN A 118 20.15 4.76 -14.47
CA ASN A 118 19.17 5.58 -13.75
C ASN A 118 17.93 4.82 -13.25
N ILE A 119 17.82 3.52 -13.54
CA ILE A 119 16.64 2.71 -13.18
C ILE A 119 16.37 2.72 -11.66
N TYR A 120 17.42 2.87 -10.85
CA TYR A 120 17.33 2.92 -9.40
C TYR A 120 16.54 4.13 -8.89
N ILE A 121 16.85 5.32 -9.41
CA ILE A 121 16.23 6.58 -8.98
C ILE A 121 14.88 6.79 -9.66
N ASP A 122 14.74 6.34 -10.91
CA ASP A 122 13.54 6.60 -11.72
C ASP A 122 12.43 5.59 -11.44
N VAL A 123 12.77 4.36 -11.03
CA VAL A 123 11.80 3.25 -10.93
C VAL A 123 11.87 2.56 -9.58
N ILE A 124 13.05 2.07 -9.16
CA ILE A 124 13.15 1.17 -8.00
C ILE A 124 12.82 1.88 -6.69
N ILE A 125 13.42 3.05 -6.42
CA ILE A 125 13.16 3.80 -5.18
C ILE A 125 11.69 4.25 -5.10
N PRO A 126 11.11 4.89 -6.14
CA PRO A 126 9.69 5.23 -6.17
C PRO A 126 8.77 4.02 -6.00
N ALA A 127 9.05 2.92 -6.68
CA ALA A 127 8.25 1.71 -6.60
C ALA A 127 8.31 1.10 -5.20
N LEU A 128 9.49 1.03 -4.58
CA LEU A 128 9.65 0.54 -3.22
C LEU A 128 8.86 1.40 -2.24
N ALA A 129 9.13 2.72 -2.23
CA ALA A 129 8.47 3.64 -1.32
C ALA A 129 6.94 3.63 -1.54
N GLY A 130 6.48 3.65 -2.79
CA GLY A 130 5.07 3.65 -3.14
C GLY A 130 4.36 2.34 -2.77
N SER A 131 5.03 1.20 -2.95
CA SER A 131 4.52 -0.11 -2.51
C SER A 131 4.26 -0.12 -1.01
N PHE A 132 5.28 0.24 -0.21
CA PHE A 132 5.19 0.17 1.25
C PHE A 132 4.22 1.22 1.79
N ILE A 133 4.38 2.48 1.43
CA ILE A 133 3.52 3.56 1.94
C ILE A 133 2.08 3.34 1.47
N GLY A 134 1.88 2.98 0.20
CA GLY A 134 0.57 2.71 -0.37
C GLY A 134 -0.14 1.54 0.30
N VAL A 135 0.52 0.37 0.40
CA VAL A 135 -0.09 -0.83 1.00
C VAL A 135 -0.51 -0.57 2.44
N TYR A 136 0.32 0.15 3.20
CA TYR A 136 -0.01 0.52 4.57
C TYR A 136 -1.21 1.47 4.61
N LEU A 137 -1.24 2.53 3.80
CA LEU A 137 -2.41 3.42 3.73
C LEU A 137 -3.68 2.62 3.38
N GLY A 138 -3.63 1.78 2.34
CA GLY A 138 -4.77 0.99 1.88
C GLY A 138 -5.29 0.06 2.97
N GLY A 139 -4.39 -0.69 3.61
CA GLY A 139 -4.77 -1.60 4.68
C GLY A 139 -5.38 -0.90 5.90
N TYR A 140 -4.81 0.22 6.33
CA TYR A 140 -5.31 0.97 7.49
C TYR A 140 -6.60 1.73 7.20
N THR A 141 -6.88 2.15 5.96
CA THR A 141 -8.15 2.82 5.64
C THR A 141 -9.38 1.93 5.87
N ILE A 142 -9.27 0.62 5.66
CA ILE A 142 -10.37 -0.32 5.90
C ILE A 142 -10.63 -0.56 7.39
N ILE A 143 -9.57 -0.53 8.21
CA ILE A 143 -9.65 -0.80 9.66
C ILE A 143 -9.98 0.45 10.48
N TRP A 144 -9.83 1.64 9.88
CA TRP A 144 -10.17 2.91 10.50
C TRP A 144 -11.55 2.95 11.18
N PRO A 145 -12.66 2.49 10.56
CA PRO A 145 -13.98 2.47 11.21
C PRO A 145 -14.09 1.46 12.37
N TYR A 146 -13.49 0.28 12.25
CA TYR A 146 -13.62 -0.79 13.25
C TYR A 146 -12.90 -0.47 14.57
N ARG A 147 -11.81 0.29 14.50
CA ARG A 147 -11.05 0.71 15.69
C ARG A 147 -11.84 1.64 16.62
N HIS A 148 -12.81 2.38 16.08
CA HIS A 148 -13.64 3.28 16.89
C HIS A 148 -14.77 2.53 17.62
N GLU A 149 -15.20 1.36 17.13
CA GLU A 149 -16.25 0.56 17.78
C GLU A 149 -15.74 -0.22 19.01
N GLU A 150 -14.49 -0.69 19.00
CA GLU A 150 -13.87 -1.35 20.17
C GLU A 150 -13.57 -0.34 21.31
N GLU A 151 -13.17 0.88 20.99
CA GLU A 151 -12.95 1.95 21.97
C GLU A 151 -14.27 2.51 22.56
N THR A 152 -15.36 2.56 21.77
CA THR A 152 -16.67 3.00 22.31
C THR A 152 -17.40 1.91 23.09
N SER A 153 -17.19 0.63 22.77
CA SER A 153 -17.80 -0.49 23.50
C SER A 153 -17.19 -0.68 24.89
N THR A 154 -15.90 -0.38 25.06
CA THR A 154 -15.22 -0.44 26.37
C THR A 154 -15.55 0.77 27.26
N LEU A 155 -15.94 1.91 26.68
CA LEU A 155 -16.27 3.13 27.42
C LEU A 155 -17.70 3.15 27.97
N ASN A 156 -18.63 2.40 27.36
CA ASN A 156 -20.04 2.34 27.79
C ASN A 156 -20.34 1.34 28.93
N ILE A 157 -19.41 0.46 29.30
CA ILE A 157 -19.66 -0.57 30.33
C ILE A 157 -19.37 -0.08 31.77
N ASN A 158 -18.85 1.14 31.96
CA ASN A 158 -18.38 1.60 33.27
C ASN A 158 -18.96 2.94 33.77
N LEU A 159 -20.21 3.27 33.40
CA LEU A 159 -20.89 4.49 33.87
C LEU A 159 -22.24 4.28 34.57
N ASP A 160 -22.66 3.05 34.88
CA ASP A 160 -23.92 2.78 35.62
C ASP A 160 -23.72 2.00 36.93
N LEU A 161 -22.79 2.43 37.78
CA LEU A 161 -22.66 1.92 39.16
C LEU A 161 -22.42 3.09 40.11
N GLY A 162 -23.47 3.88 40.35
CA GLY A 162 -23.38 5.00 41.30
C GLY A 162 -24.67 5.75 41.57
N GLY A 163 -25.82 5.07 41.66
CA GLY A 163 -27.09 5.74 41.91
C GLY A 163 -28.15 4.92 42.66
N ARG A 164 -28.26 5.19 43.96
CA ARG A 164 -29.38 4.92 44.91
C ARG A 164 -29.55 3.51 45.50
N LYS A 165 -29.42 3.47 46.84
CA LYS A 165 -30.46 3.17 47.85
C LYS A 165 -29.83 3.44 49.23
N ALA A 166 -30.48 3.92 50.27
CA ALA A 166 -31.75 4.61 50.52
C ALA A 166 -31.69 5.01 52.01
N ALA A 167 -32.40 6.08 52.38
CA ALA A 167 -32.65 6.45 53.76
C ALA A 167 -33.42 5.35 54.52
N LYS A 168 -33.00 5.05 55.75
CA LYS A 168 -33.85 5.08 56.95
C LYS A 168 -32.99 4.99 58.21
#